data_AF-G4FLA8-F1
#
_entry.id   AF-G4FLA8-F1
#
_cell.length_a   1.000
_cell.length_b   1.000
_cell.length_c   1.000
_cell.angle_alpha   90.00
_cell.angle_beta   90.00
_cell.angle_gamma   90.00
#
_symmetry.space_group_name_H-M   'P 1'
#
loop_
_entity.id
_entity.type
_entity.pdbx_description
1 polymer ?
#
loop_
_entity_poly.entity_id
_entity_poly.type
_entity_poly.pdbx_seq_one_letter_code
_entity_poly.pdbx_strand_id
1 'polypeptide(L)' 'MSKKKPLEPIEVQKAADQFFPLYKIVLEQMPDGATAEDTLKCFEAISKLAYFNRSQEPKGMPFGFNKQNKPENTTKDD' A
#
# COMPACT_ATOMS: atom_id res chain seq x y z
N MET A 1 18.83 3.84 25.42
CA MET A 1 17.58 4.30 24.78
C MET A 1 17.91 5.58 24.02
N SER A 2 17.88 5.57 22.68
CA SER A 2 18.15 6.79 21.91
C SER A 2 17.09 7.84 22.26
N LYS A 3 17.52 9.00 22.76
CA LYS A 3 16.65 10.16 22.99
C LYS A 3 16.13 10.61 21.62
N LYS A 4 14.95 10.12 21.24
CA LYS A 4 14.28 10.57 20.01
C LYS A 4 14.01 12.06 20.16
N LYS A 5 14.33 12.84 19.13
CA LYS A 5 13.97 14.25 19.07
C LYS A 5 12.44 14.38 19.17
N PRO A 6 11.90 15.44 19.79
CA PRO A 6 10.48 15.74 19.73
C PRO A 6 9.99 15.81 18.29
N LEU A 7 8.74 15.43 18.06
CA LEU A 7 8.11 15.53 16.74
C LEU A 7 7.80 16.99 16.42
N GLU A 8 8.13 17.41 15.21
CA GLU A 8 7.75 18.70 14.69
C GLU A 8 6.28 18.70 14.21
N PRO A 9 5.55 19.82 14.32
CA PRO A 9 4.15 19.90 13.87
C PRO A 9 3.95 19.46 12.42
N ILE A 10 4.92 19.76 11.55
CA ILE A 10 4.89 19.38 10.12
C ILE A 10 4.96 17.86 9.94
N GLU A 11 5.70 17.15 10.80
CA GLU A 11 5.79 15.69 10.74
C GLU A 11 4.47 15.05 11.15
N VAL A 12 3.84 15.58 12.20
CA VAL A 12 2.51 15.14 12.65
C VAL A 12 1.46 15.42 11.59
N GLN A 13 1.48 16.59 10.96
CA GLN A 13 0.54 16.93 9.90
C GLN A 13 0.64 15.97 8.71
N LYS A 14 1.86 15.66 8.26
CA LYS A 14 2.07 14.69 7.16
C LYS A 14 1.54 13.30 7.50
N ALA A 15 1.72 12.85 8.75
CA ALA A 15 1.16 11.58 9.20
C ALA A 15 -0.38 11.62 9.24
N ALA A 16 -0.95 12.74 9.71
CA ALA A 16 -2.39 12.96 9.74
C ALA A 16 -3.01 12.95 8.33
N ASP A 17 -2.37 13.59 7.36
CA ASP A 17 -2.81 13.65 5.96
C ASP A 17 -2.87 12.25 5.31
N GLN A 18 -2.03 11.32 5.75
CA GLN A 18 -2.06 9.93 5.31
C GLN A 18 -3.09 9.08 6.08
N PHE A 19 -3.21 9.31 7.40
CA PHE A 19 -4.01 8.49 8.29
C PHE A 19 -5.51 8.80 8.19
N PHE A 20 -5.90 10.07 8.30
CA PHE A 20 -7.31 10.44 8.45
C PHE A 20 -8.19 10.14 7.23
N PRO A 21 -7.72 10.21 5.97
CA PRO A 21 -8.55 9.79 4.84
C PRO A 21 -8.95 8.31 4.93
N LEU A 22 -8.05 7.44 5.37
CA LEU A 22 -8.33 6.01 5.55
C LEU A 22 -9.23 5.78 6.77
N TYR A 23 -8.95 6.47 7.87
CA TYR A 23 -9.77 6.41 9.08
C TYR A 23 -11.21 6.86 8.81
N LYS A 24 -11.39 7.92 8.02
CA LYS A 24 -12.70 8.47 7.66
C LYS A 24 -13.57 7.46 6.91
N ILE A 25 -13.00 6.66 5.99
CA ILE A 25 -13.73 5.60 5.27
C ILE A 25 -14.37 4.62 6.26
N VAL A 26 -13.66 4.26 7.33
CA VAL A 26 -14.18 3.34 8.34
C VAL A 26 -15.18 4.05 9.24
N LEU A 27 -14.86 5.26 9.70
CA LEU A 27 -15.73 6.05 10.58
C LEU A 27 -17.13 6.26 9.97
N GLU A 28 -17.22 6.53 8.67
CA GLU A 28 -18.50 6.73 7.96
C GLU A 28 -19.38 5.48 7.91
N GLN A 29 -18.82 4.30 8.20
CA GLN A 29 -19.55 3.03 8.25
C GLN A 29 -19.85 2.59 9.69
N MET A 30 -19.34 3.30 10.70
CA MET A 30 -19.57 2.96 12.10
C MET A 30 -20.96 3.41 12.55
N PRO A 31 -21.61 2.69 13.48
CA PRO A 31 -22.88 3.11 14.05
C PRO A 31 -22.74 4.40 14.87
N ASP A 32 -23.84 5.13 15.02
CA ASP A 32 -23.90 6.32 15.87
C ASP A 32 -23.44 6.00 17.30
N GLY A 33 -22.58 6.85 17.85
CA GLY A 33 -22.01 6.67 19.20
C GLY A 33 -20.80 5.74 19.26
N ALA A 34 -20.32 5.19 18.15
CA ALA A 34 -19.05 4.46 18.10
C ALA A 34 -17.88 5.34 18.56
N THR A 35 -17.04 4.79 19.43
CA THR A 35 -15.87 5.52 19.93
C THR A 35 -14.72 5.50 18.92
N ALA A 36 -13.74 6.38 19.13
CA ALA A 36 -12.50 6.34 18.36
C ALA A 36 -11.78 5.00 18.50
N GLU A 37 -11.83 4.38 19.68
CA GLU A 37 -11.22 3.06 19.91
C GLU A 37 -11.94 1.96 19.13
N ASP A 38 -13.27 1.98 19.09
CA ASP A 38 -14.06 1.02 18.31
C ASP A 38 -13.74 1.15 16.82
N THR A 39 -13.67 2.39 16.33
CA THR A 39 -13.32 2.69 14.95
C THR A 39 -11.90 2.21 14.62
N LEU A 40 -10.94 2.41 15.53
CA LEU A 40 -9.57 1.91 15.36
C LEU A 40 -9.49 0.38 15.32
N LYS A 41 -10.28 -0.32 16.13
CA LYS A 41 -10.36 -1.80 16.12
C LYS A 41 -10.90 -2.31 14.78
N CYS A 42 -11.99 -1.70 14.29
CA CYS A 42 -12.54 -2.00 12.97
C CYS A 42 -11.53 -1.68 11.86
N PHE A 43 -10.86 -0.54 11.95
CA PHE A 43 -9.82 -0.13 11.02
C PHE A 43 -8.66 -1.15 10.95
N GLU A 44 -8.23 -1.70 12.07
CA GLU A 44 -7.18 -2.73 12.12
C GLU A 44 -7.62 -4.01 11.40
N ALA A 45 -8.85 -4.49 11.64
CA ALA A 45 -9.39 -5.68 10.98
C ALA A 45 -9.50 -5.49 9.46
N ILE A 46 -10.03 -4.34 9.02
CA ILE A 46 -10.16 -3.99 7.60
C ILE A 46 -8.78 -3.86 6.95
N SER A 47 -7.81 -3.25 7.63
CA SER A 47 -6.44 -3.10 7.13
C SER A 47 -5.78 -4.46 6.92
N LYS A 48 -5.92 -5.41 7.86
CA LYS A 48 -5.41 -6.78 7.72
C LYS A 48 -6.04 -7.48 6.52
N LEU A 49 -7.36 -7.36 6.33
CA LEU A 49 -8.06 -7.92 5.18
C LEU A 49 -7.59 -7.30 3.85
N ALA A 50 -7.40 -5.98 3.81
CA ALA A 50 -6.89 -5.29 2.63
C ALA A 50 -5.48 -5.74 2.23
N TYR A 51 -4.58 -5.90 3.21
CA TYR A 51 -3.24 -6.46 2.97
C TYR A 51 -3.30 -7.91 2.50
N PHE A 52 -4.18 -8.72 3.11
CA PHE A 52 -4.39 -10.11 2.68
C PHE A 52 -4.87 -10.15 1.22
N ASN A 53 -5.89 -9.39 0.85
CA ASN A 53 -6.40 -9.35 -0.52
C ASN A 53 -5.31 -8.94 -1.53
N ARG A 54 -4.51 -7.91 -1.21
CA ARG A 54 -3.36 -7.51 -2.04
C ARG A 54 -2.33 -8.64 -2.22
N SER A 55 -2.15 -9.48 -1.20
CA SER A 55 -1.23 -10.62 -1.29
C SER A 55 -1.77 -11.78 -2.14
N GLN A 56 -3.09 -11.88 -2.29
CA GLN A 56 -3.78 -12.91 -3.09
C GLN A 56 -3.98 -12.49 -4.55
N GLU A 57 -3.91 -11.19 -4.86
CA GLU A 57 -3.88 -10.74 -6.25
C GLU A 57 -2.68 -11.39 -6.96
N PRO A 58 -2.88 -12.11 -8.08
CA PRO A 58 -1.78 -12.70 -8.81
C PRO A 58 -0.85 -11.56 -9.22
N LYS A 59 0.35 -11.52 -8.64
CA LYS A 59 1.39 -10.58 -9.05
C LYS A 59 1.54 -10.76 -10.55
N GLY A 60 1.09 -9.74 -11.29
CA GLY A 60 1.03 -9.78 -12.74
C GLY A 60 2.32 -10.38 -13.30
N MET A 61 2.12 -11.41 -14.12
CA MET A 61 3.07 -12.07 -15.01
C MET A 61 4.28 -11.17 -15.33
N PRO A 62 5.54 -11.66 -15.24
CA PRO A 62 6.69 -10.86 -15.63
C PRO A 62 6.46 -10.33 -17.05
N PHE A 63 6.35 -9.01 -17.17
CA PHE A 63 6.22 -8.33 -18.46
C PHE A 63 7.56 -8.52 -19.19
N GLY A 64 7.60 -9.57 -20.01
CA GLY A 64 8.79 -10.07 -20.66
C GLY A 64 8.37 -11.18 -21.59
N PHE A 65 7.62 -10.83 -22.63
CA PHE A 65 7.45 -11.65 -23.81
C PHE A 65 8.79 -12.32 -24.13
N ASN A 66 8.81 -13.66 -24.13
CA ASN A 66 9.95 -14.45 -24.61
C ASN A 66 10.50 -13.77 -25.86
N LYS A 67 11.75 -13.26 -25.81
CA LYS A 67 12.50 -12.94 -27.02
C LYS A 67 12.50 -14.22 -27.83
N GLN A 68 11.70 -14.22 -28.89
CA GLN A 68 11.62 -15.33 -29.83
C GLN A 68 13.03 -15.55 -30.38
N ASN A 69 13.47 -16.79 -30.27
CA ASN A 69 14.70 -17.25 -30.92
C ASN A 69 14.57 -17.13 -32.45
N LYS A 70 15.69 -16.67 -33.05
CA LYS A 70 16.14 -16.74 -34.47
C LYS A 70 15.61 -15.71 -35.48
N PRO A 71 16.39 -15.37 -36.55
CA PRO A 71 17.57 -16.08 -37.09
C PRO A 71 18.87 -15.26 -37.26
N GLU A 72 19.99 -15.99 -37.36
CA GLU A 72 21.24 -15.55 -37.96
C GLU A 72 20.97 -14.89 -39.32
N ASN A 73 21.45 -13.66 -39.52
CA ASN A 73 21.62 -13.10 -40.84
C ASN A 73 23.11 -12.82 -41.04
N THR A 74 23.70 -13.59 -41.95
CA THR A 74 25.01 -13.39 -42.54
C THR A 74 25.19 -11.98 -43.06
N THR A 75 26.31 -11.35 -42.73
CA THR A 75 26.88 -10.26 -43.52
C THR A 75 28.36 -10.59 -43.71
N LYS A 76 28.70 -10.96 -44.95
CA LYS A 76 30.05 -10.80 -45.49
C LYS A 76 30.26 -9.31 -45.66
N ASP A 77 31.37 -8.78 -45.18
CA ASP A 77 32.04 -7.63 -45.77
C ASP A 77 33.55 -7.74 -45.43
N ASP A 78 34.34 -7.69 -46.51
CA ASP A 78 35.82 -7.65 -46.67
C ASP A 78 36.70 -8.85 -46.27
#